data_AF-A0A512JFY3-F1
#
_entry.id   AF-A0A512JFY3-F1
#
_cell.length_a   1.000
_cell.length_b   1.000
_cell.length_c   1.000
_cell.angle_alpha   90.00
_cell.angle_beta   90.00
_cell.angle_gamma   90.00
#
_symmetry.space_group_name_H-M   'P 1'
#
loop_
_entity.id
_entity.type
_entity.pdbx_description
1 polymer ?
#
loop_
_entity_poly.entity_id
_entity_poly.type
_entity_poly.pdbx_seq_one_letter_code
_entity_poly.pdbx_strand_id
1 'polypeptide(L)'
;MSIRRMFVAAILAMLAAPRLVLEGGKWVLRSLFAPPVGAHAEVEDMMDAVRHAAAPTAPPAADTVQAEDIVRVAAPFVSRTPSETEEAIVAWGRVARTYAVSRLSDEPEPDMRILDESAEVWLRRLSDQECMRLLDFGARRVSDHMTGSHLIPGLTRCLVRPEWMPPLELASVDGDELYESVRADLARDPGLVPGYRVAA
;
A
#
# COMPACT_ATOMS: atom_id res chain seq x y z
N MET A 1 6.48 22.89 33.34
CA MET A 1 6.15 21.64 32.61
C MET A 1 4.83 21.13 33.16
N SER A 2 3.73 21.18 32.40
CA SER A 2 2.37 20.98 32.91
C SER A 2 2.05 19.50 33.15
N ILE A 3 1.34 19.19 34.25
CA ILE A 3 0.90 17.83 34.68
C ILE A 3 0.25 17.03 33.54
N ARG A 4 -0.43 17.71 32.61
CA ARG A 4 -1.04 17.11 31.41
C ARG A 4 -0.02 16.47 30.46
N ARG A 5 1.20 17.02 30.38
CA ARG A 5 2.30 16.50 29.54
C ARG A 5 2.97 15.28 30.16
N MET A 6 2.97 15.14 31.49
CA MET A 6 3.49 13.94 32.16
C MET A 6 2.53 12.75 32.01
N PHE A 7 1.21 12.96 32.04
CA PHE A 7 0.23 11.89 31.84
C PHE A 7 0.27 11.30 30.42
N VAL A 8 0.43 12.15 29.39
CA VAL A 8 0.52 11.69 27.99
C VAL A 8 1.80 10.88 27.75
N ALA A 9 2.92 11.26 28.36
CA ALA A 9 4.17 10.52 28.26
C ALA A 9 4.09 9.13 28.94
N ALA A 10 3.40 9.04 30.09
CA ALA A 10 3.21 7.78 30.79
C ALA A 10 2.31 6.79 30.03
N ILE A 11 1.25 7.26 29.37
CA ILE A 11 0.35 6.43 28.56
C ILE A 11 1.04 5.91 27.29
N LEU A 12 1.88 6.75 26.65
CA LEU A 12 2.66 6.34 25.48
C LEU A 12 3.73 5.29 25.81
N ALA A 13 4.33 5.34 27.00
CA ALA A 13 5.31 4.34 27.44
C ALA A 13 4.67 2.96 27.68
N MET A 14 3.43 2.89 28.17
CA MET A 14 2.73 1.61 28.40
C MET A 14 2.25 0.92 27.11
N LEU A 15 2.05 1.66 26.02
CA LEU A 15 1.60 1.12 24.73
C LEU A 15 2.72 0.48 23.88
N ALA A 16 3.98 0.60 24.28
CA ALA A 16 5.13 0.04 23.56
C ALA A 16 5.52 -1.39 24.00
N ALA A 17 5.08 -1.82 25.18
CA ALA A 17 5.45 -3.12 25.76
C ALA A 17 4.95 -4.37 25.00
N PRO A 18 3.75 -4.41 24.37
CA PRO A 18 3.24 -5.63 23.75
C PRO A 18 3.98 -6.05 22.47
N ARG A 19 4.58 -5.09 21.74
CA ARG A 19 5.25 -5.38 20.46
C ARG A 19 6.57 -6.15 20.65
N LEU A 20 7.29 -5.88 21.75
CA LEU A 20 8.53 -6.58 22.07
C LEU A 20 8.32 -8.05 22.45
N VAL A 21 7.19 -8.38 23.10
CA VAL A 21 6.84 -9.77 23.44
C VAL A 21 6.48 -10.58 22.18
N LEU A 22 5.81 -9.95 21.21
CA LEU A 22 5.46 -10.57 19.93
C LEU A 22 6.67 -10.82 19.03
N GLU A 23 7.67 -9.93 19.04
CA GLU A 23 8.91 -10.17 18.28
C GLU A 23 9.83 -11.20 18.95
N GLY A 24 9.88 -11.23 20.28
CA GLY A 24 10.60 -12.28 21.02
C GLY A 24 10.05 -13.69 20.78
N GLY A 25 8.73 -13.82 20.68
CA GLY A 25 8.07 -15.11 20.39
C GLY A 25 8.41 -15.69 19.02
N LYS A 26 8.59 -14.85 17.99
CA LYS A 26 8.95 -15.30 16.63
C LYS A 26 10.35 -15.91 16.55
N TRP A 27 11.30 -15.40 17.34
CA TRP A 27 12.67 -15.93 17.36
C TRP A 27 12.78 -17.26 18.12
N VAL A 28 12.01 -17.44 19.19
CA VAL A 28 11.95 -18.71 19.94
C VAL A 28 11.26 -19.83 19.14
N LEU A 29 10.24 -19.50 18.34
CA LEU A 29 9.65 -20.49 17.43
C LEU A 29 10.61 -20.89 16.31
N ARG A 30 11.48 -19.98 15.86
CA ARG A 30 12.47 -20.26 14.81
C ARG A 30 13.63 -21.13 15.29
N SER A 31 13.98 -21.07 16.58
CA SER A 31 15.02 -21.93 17.17
C SER A 31 14.53 -23.35 17.50
N LEU A 32 13.22 -23.57 17.64
CA LEU A 32 12.64 -24.91 17.86
C LEU A 32 12.47 -25.74 16.58
N PHE A 33 12.53 -25.10 15.39
CA PHE A 33 12.26 -25.75 14.10
C PHE A 33 13.42 -25.69 13.09
N ALA A 34 14.62 -25.25 13.52
CA ALA A 34 15.81 -25.28 12.67
C ALA A 34 16.64 -26.56 12.91
N PRO A 35 17.05 -27.30 11.86
CA PRO A 35 17.99 -28.41 12.02
C PRO A 35 19.40 -27.87 12.34
N PRO A 36 20.22 -28.59 13.15
CA PRO A 36 21.56 -28.14 13.49
C PRO A 36 22.47 -28.26 12.25
N VAL A 37 22.88 -27.12 11.69
CA VAL A 37 23.92 -27.08 10.65
C VAL A 37 25.24 -26.69 11.33
N GLY A 38 26.27 -27.51 11.12
CA GLY A 38 27.56 -27.42 11.80
C GLY A 38 28.30 -26.10 11.52
N ALA A 39 28.78 -25.46 12.59
CA ALA A 39 29.31 -24.10 12.63
C ALA A 39 30.74 -23.91 12.06
N HIS A 40 31.15 -24.61 11.00
CA HIS A 40 32.56 -24.55 10.53
C HIS A 40 32.80 -24.40 9.02
N ALA A 41 31.77 -24.25 8.17
CA ALA A 41 31.98 -24.23 6.71
C ALA A 41 31.87 -22.85 6.02
N GLU A 42 31.21 -21.85 6.61
CA GLU A 42 30.83 -20.63 5.86
C GLU A 42 31.80 -19.44 6.00
N VAL A 43 32.79 -19.53 6.90
CA VAL A 43 33.72 -18.41 7.17
C VAL A 43 34.93 -18.41 6.22
N GLU A 44 35.36 -19.57 5.73
CA GLU A 44 36.52 -19.66 4.82
C GLU A 44 36.18 -19.23 3.39
N ASP A 45 34.99 -19.56 2.88
CA ASP A 45 34.56 -19.17 1.51
C ASP A 45 34.34 -17.66 1.33
N MET A 46 34.01 -16.95 2.41
CA MET A 46 33.77 -15.51 2.36
C MET A 46 35.06 -14.68 2.30
N MET A 47 36.20 -15.22 2.75
CA MET A 47 37.49 -14.52 2.68
C MET A 47 38.18 -14.62 1.31
N ASP A 48 37.94 -15.69 0.55
CA ASP A 48 38.54 -15.85 -0.79
C ASP A 48 37.85 -14.98 -1.86
N ALA A 49 36.54 -14.72 -1.72
CA ALA A 49 35.78 -13.87 -2.62
C ALA A 49 36.22 -12.39 -2.58
N VAL A 50 36.65 -11.89 -1.41
CA VAL A 50 37.09 -10.50 -1.23
C VAL A 50 38.48 -10.26 -1.84
N ARG A 51 39.32 -11.31 -1.96
CA ARG A 51 40.66 -11.21 -2.54
C ARG A 51 40.65 -11.10 -4.07
N HIS A 52 39.61 -11.59 -4.75
CA HIS A 52 39.50 -11.52 -6.22
C HIS A 52 38.97 -10.18 -6.74
N ALA A 53 38.42 -9.31 -5.89
CA ALA A 53 37.79 -8.05 -6.30
C ALA A 53 38.72 -6.82 -6.30
N ALA A 54 40.01 -6.98 -6.02
CA ALA A 54 40.96 -5.86 -5.89
C ALA A 54 42.11 -5.92 -6.91
N ALA A 55 41.88 -5.43 -8.14
CA ALA A 55 42.94 -4.98 -9.06
C ALA A 55 42.46 -3.84 -10.00
N PRO A 56 43.33 -2.89 -10.43
CA PRO A 56 42.92 -1.54 -10.85
C PRO A 56 42.93 -1.23 -12.37
N THR A 57 42.04 -0.32 -12.76
CA THR A 57 41.89 0.62 -13.91
C THR A 57 42.90 0.66 -15.09
N ALA A 58 42.38 0.70 -16.35
CA ALA A 58 42.64 1.76 -17.38
C ALA A 58 41.81 1.61 -18.71
N PRO A 59 41.35 2.72 -19.35
CA PRO A 59 40.64 2.83 -20.67
C PRO A 59 41.64 3.19 -21.82
N PRO A 60 41.31 3.61 -23.09
CA PRO A 60 40.02 3.93 -23.77
C PRO A 60 39.88 3.44 -25.25
N ALA A 61 38.72 3.70 -25.90
CA ALA A 61 38.57 4.41 -27.20
C ALA A 61 37.39 3.94 -28.09
N ALA A 62 36.55 4.92 -28.48
CA ALA A 62 35.75 5.12 -29.72
C ALA A 62 34.74 4.02 -30.15
N ASP A 63 33.56 4.27 -30.71
CA ASP A 63 32.99 5.45 -31.37
C ASP A 63 31.46 5.23 -31.57
N THR A 64 30.66 6.30 -31.53
CA THR A 64 29.27 6.45 -32.08
C THR A 64 28.17 5.46 -31.60
N VAL A 65 26.95 5.85 -31.19
CA VAL A 65 25.92 6.63 -31.90
C VAL A 65 24.94 7.20 -30.85
N GLN A 66 24.56 8.47 -30.98
CA GLN A 66 23.39 9.02 -30.31
C GLN A 66 22.12 8.43 -30.93
N ALA A 67 21.27 7.81 -30.12
CA ALA A 67 19.87 7.58 -30.45
C ALA A 67 19.03 8.09 -29.29
N GLU A 68 18.41 9.24 -29.53
CA GLU A 68 17.33 9.80 -28.73
C GLU A 68 16.09 8.90 -28.80
N ASP A 69 15.25 9.03 -27.76
CA ASP A 69 13.85 8.63 -27.71
C ASP A 69 13.54 7.12 -27.64
N ILE A 70 13.80 6.53 -26.47
CA ILE A 70 13.05 5.36 -26.02
C ILE A 70 12.02 5.84 -25.02
N VAL A 71 10.79 5.99 -25.49
CA VAL A 71 9.59 6.01 -24.68
C VAL A 71 9.69 4.85 -23.68
N ARG A 72 9.98 5.17 -22.41
CA ARG A 72 9.78 4.23 -21.30
C ARG A 72 8.28 4.03 -21.14
N VAL A 73 7.72 3.14 -21.96
CA VAL A 73 6.47 2.47 -21.63
C VAL A 73 6.76 1.74 -20.32
N ALA A 74 6.14 2.20 -19.24
CA ALA A 74 6.19 1.51 -17.95
C ALA A 74 5.80 0.05 -18.18
N ALA A 75 6.70 -0.86 -17.80
CA ALA A 75 6.44 -2.29 -17.96
C ALA A 75 5.10 -2.64 -17.30
N PRO A 76 4.22 -3.43 -17.94
CA PRO A 76 2.99 -3.89 -17.33
C PRO A 76 3.36 -4.70 -16.09
N PHE A 77 2.83 -4.30 -14.94
CA PHE A 77 3.18 -4.83 -13.64
C PHE A 77 2.91 -6.35 -13.59
N VAL A 78 3.99 -7.15 -13.49
CA VAL A 78 4.00 -8.61 -13.52
C VAL A 78 3.61 -9.20 -12.14
N SER A 79 2.74 -10.22 -12.19
CA SER A 79 2.40 -11.21 -11.14
C SER A 79 2.54 -10.79 -9.69
N ARG A 80 1.46 -10.31 -9.08
CA ARG A 80 1.35 -10.13 -7.63
C ARG A 80 0.97 -11.44 -6.96
N THR A 81 1.75 -11.86 -5.96
CA THR A 81 1.25 -12.78 -4.95
C THR A 81 0.05 -12.14 -4.21
N PRO A 82 -0.83 -12.93 -3.56
CA PRO A 82 -1.93 -12.38 -2.76
C PRO A 82 -1.46 -11.40 -1.69
N SER A 83 -0.29 -11.67 -1.08
CA SER A 83 0.31 -10.81 -0.05
C SER A 83 0.76 -9.45 -0.62
N GLU A 84 1.41 -9.43 -1.80
CA GLU A 84 1.82 -8.17 -2.45
C GLU A 84 0.62 -7.35 -2.91
N THR A 85 -0.44 -8.03 -3.35
CA THR A 85 -1.71 -7.37 -3.70
C THR A 85 -2.31 -6.70 -2.46
N GLU A 86 -2.36 -7.42 -1.35
CA GLU A 86 -2.88 -6.89 -0.08
C GLU A 86 -2.05 -5.70 0.43
N GLU A 87 -0.72 -5.79 0.35
CA GLU A 87 0.15 -4.70 0.76
C GLU A 87 -0.01 -3.46 -0.12
N ALA A 88 -0.15 -3.64 -1.44
CA ALA A 88 -0.43 -2.55 -2.37
C ALA A 88 -1.78 -1.86 -2.06
N ILE A 89 -2.82 -2.62 -1.71
CA ILE A 89 -4.11 -2.09 -1.28
C ILE A 89 -3.94 -1.25 0.00
N VAL A 90 -3.27 -1.78 1.02
CA VAL A 90 -3.05 -1.05 2.28
C VAL A 90 -2.19 0.20 2.06
N ALA A 91 -1.24 0.16 1.12
CA ALA A 91 -0.42 1.31 0.78
C ALA A 91 -1.26 2.49 0.26
N TRP A 92 -2.29 2.23 -0.55
CA TRP A 92 -3.23 3.28 -1.00
C TRP A 92 -3.91 3.99 0.17
N GLY A 93 -4.42 3.20 1.12
CA GLY A 93 -5.05 3.76 2.32
C GLY A 93 -4.09 4.51 3.23
N ARG A 94 -2.79 4.15 3.23
CA ARG A 94 -1.75 4.94 3.91
C ARG A 94 -1.54 6.29 3.22
N VAL A 95 -1.36 6.31 1.90
CA VAL A 95 -1.17 7.55 1.12
C VAL A 95 -2.36 8.49 1.28
N ALA A 96 -3.59 7.97 1.17
CA ALA A 96 -4.81 8.74 1.38
C ALA A 96 -4.87 9.41 2.76
N ARG A 97 -4.49 8.68 3.82
CA ARG A 97 -4.45 9.24 5.18
C ARG A 97 -3.34 10.28 5.34
N THR A 98 -2.15 10.03 4.79
CA THR A 98 -1.06 11.02 4.82
C THR A 98 -1.45 12.28 4.06
N TYR A 99 -2.15 12.15 2.93
CA TYR A 99 -2.70 13.29 2.17
C TYR A 99 -3.73 14.07 2.99
N ALA A 100 -4.63 13.37 3.69
CA ALA A 100 -5.59 14.01 4.58
C ALA A 100 -4.89 14.76 5.74
N VAL A 101 -3.80 14.22 6.29
CA VAL A 101 -2.97 14.94 7.28
C VAL A 101 -2.36 16.18 6.65
N SER A 102 -1.65 16.06 5.52
CA SER A 102 -0.98 17.20 4.87
C SER A 102 -1.95 18.28 4.43
N ARG A 103 -3.21 17.94 4.13
CA ARG A 103 -4.24 18.93 3.79
C ARG A 103 -4.76 19.72 5.00
N LEU A 104 -4.81 19.07 6.17
CA LEU A 104 -5.34 19.65 7.40
C LEU A 104 -4.24 20.27 8.29
N SER A 105 -2.98 20.19 7.87
CA SER A 105 -1.81 20.71 8.59
C SER A 105 -0.82 21.34 7.60
N ASP A 106 0.34 21.78 8.11
CA ASP A 106 1.44 22.31 7.29
C ASP A 106 2.46 21.22 6.89
N GLU A 107 2.07 19.93 6.97
CA GLU A 107 2.94 18.82 6.56
C GLU A 107 3.05 18.72 5.03
N PRO A 108 4.18 18.25 4.47
CA PRO A 108 4.34 18.10 3.03
C PRO A 108 3.38 17.06 2.44
N GLU A 109 2.90 17.32 1.21
CA GLU A 109 2.04 16.40 0.46
C GLU A 109 2.79 15.08 0.18
N PRO A 110 2.17 13.91 0.39
CA PRO A 110 2.80 12.63 0.11
C PRO A 110 2.97 12.38 -1.39
N ASP A 111 3.89 11.48 -1.74
CA ASP A 111 3.98 10.94 -3.09
C ASP A 111 2.74 10.09 -3.42
N MET A 112 1.95 10.56 -4.40
CA MET A 112 0.71 9.90 -4.84
C MET A 112 0.88 9.01 -6.07
N ARG A 113 2.09 8.85 -6.60
CA ARG A 113 2.34 8.03 -7.83
C ARG A 113 1.95 6.56 -7.71
N ILE A 114 1.71 6.06 -6.50
CA ILE A 114 1.24 4.68 -6.27
C ILE A 114 -0.26 4.53 -6.54
N LEU A 115 -1.00 5.63 -6.47
CA LEU A 115 -2.43 5.70 -6.72
C LEU A 115 -2.67 5.74 -8.22
N ASP A 116 -3.84 5.29 -8.66
CA ASP A 116 -4.27 5.62 -10.01
C ASP A 116 -4.81 7.06 -10.08
N GLU A 117 -4.97 7.54 -11.31
CA GLU A 117 -5.45 8.88 -11.61
C GLU A 117 -6.82 9.18 -11.00
N SER A 118 -7.75 8.23 -11.04
CA SER A 118 -9.09 8.40 -10.48
C SER A 118 -9.06 8.47 -8.94
N ALA A 119 -8.17 7.72 -8.27
CA ALA A 119 -7.96 7.79 -6.83
C ALA A 119 -7.31 9.10 -6.40
N GLU A 120 -6.33 9.58 -7.17
CA GLU A 120 -5.73 10.88 -6.96
C GLU A 120 -6.77 12.00 -7.11
N VAL A 121 -7.55 11.98 -8.21
CA VAL A 121 -8.61 12.96 -8.45
C VAL A 121 -9.67 12.93 -7.34
N TRP A 122 -10.06 11.74 -6.88
CA TRP A 122 -10.98 11.61 -5.75
C TRP A 122 -10.42 12.25 -4.48
N LEU A 123 -9.16 11.96 -4.11
CA LEU A 123 -8.52 12.56 -2.93
C LEU A 123 -8.47 14.09 -3.01
N ARG A 124 -8.09 14.63 -4.17
CA ARG A 124 -7.99 16.09 -4.36
C ARG A 124 -9.34 16.80 -4.22
N ARG A 125 -10.44 16.10 -4.51
CA ARG A 125 -11.81 16.64 -4.44
C ARG A 125 -12.46 16.54 -3.06
N LEU A 126 -11.86 15.81 -2.12
CA LEU A 126 -12.40 15.71 -0.76
C LEU A 126 -12.41 17.08 -0.08
N SER A 127 -13.50 17.34 0.63
CA SER A 127 -13.61 18.46 1.56
C SER A 127 -12.79 18.21 2.82
N ASP A 128 -12.49 19.27 3.58
CA ASP A 128 -11.74 19.15 4.83
C ASP A 128 -12.47 18.27 5.85
N GLN A 129 -13.81 18.29 5.86
CA GLN A 129 -14.63 17.41 6.68
C GLN A 129 -14.46 15.93 6.29
N GLU A 130 -14.41 15.63 4.98
CA GLU A 130 -14.17 14.29 4.47
C GLU A 130 -12.73 13.82 4.75
N CYS A 131 -11.75 14.73 4.68
CA CYS A 131 -10.38 14.45 5.10
C CYS A 131 -10.29 14.13 6.60
N MET A 132 -10.98 14.88 7.46
CA MET A 132 -11.08 14.52 8.89
C MET A 132 -11.72 13.15 9.06
N ARG A 133 -12.79 12.86 8.30
CA ARG A 133 -13.48 11.57 8.33
C ARG A 133 -12.57 10.42 7.93
N LEU A 134 -11.65 10.60 6.97
CA LEU A 134 -10.66 9.59 6.61
C LEU A 134 -9.72 9.25 7.78
N LEU A 135 -9.38 10.22 8.62
CA LEU A 135 -8.47 10.02 9.74
C LEU A 135 -9.08 9.23 10.89
N ASP A 136 -10.42 9.18 11.00
CA ASP A 136 -11.15 8.32 11.95
C ASP A 136 -10.90 6.83 11.72
N PHE A 137 -10.45 6.45 10.52
CA PHE A 137 -10.30 5.05 10.11
C PHE A 137 -8.83 4.66 9.90
N GLY A 138 -8.53 3.37 10.06
CA GLY A 138 -7.22 2.81 9.73
C GLY A 138 -6.99 2.70 8.23
N ALA A 139 -5.71 2.60 7.80
CA ALA A 139 -5.34 2.54 6.40
C ALA A 139 -6.07 1.44 5.61
N ARG A 140 -6.21 0.23 6.17
CA ARG A 140 -6.95 -0.86 5.52
C ARG A 140 -8.41 -0.49 5.26
N ARG A 141 -9.07 0.13 6.24
CA ARG A 141 -10.47 0.53 6.10
C ARG A 141 -10.64 1.62 5.02
N VAL A 142 -9.69 2.55 4.94
CA VAL A 142 -9.66 3.58 3.89
C VAL A 142 -9.44 2.93 2.52
N SER A 143 -8.51 1.98 2.39
CA SER A 143 -8.29 1.29 1.12
C SER A 143 -9.49 0.46 0.68
N ASP A 144 -10.21 -0.16 1.62
CA ASP A 144 -11.45 -0.90 1.31
C ASP A 144 -12.53 0.05 0.76
N HIS A 145 -12.61 1.28 1.25
CA HIS A 145 -13.50 2.30 0.69
C HIS A 145 -13.04 2.75 -0.69
N MET A 146 -11.74 3.04 -0.86
CA MET A 146 -11.19 3.49 -2.14
C MET A 146 -11.41 2.47 -3.27
N THR A 147 -11.37 1.19 -2.93
CA THR A 147 -11.54 0.06 -3.86
C THR A 147 -12.99 -0.41 -4.00
N GLY A 148 -13.93 0.25 -3.29
CA GLY A 148 -15.34 -0.10 -3.31
C GLY A 148 -15.71 -1.37 -2.54
N SER A 149 -14.76 -2.02 -1.87
CA SER A 149 -14.98 -3.27 -1.11
C SER A 149 -15.84 -3.04 0.14
N HIS A 150 -15.64 -1.92 0.84
CA HIS A 150 -16.48 -1.55 1.98
C HIS A 150 -16.53 -0.03 2.15
N LEU A 151 -17.71 0.56 1.93
CA LEU A 151 -17.88 2.00 1.99
C LEU A 151 -17.81 2.56 3.42
N ILE A 152 -17.22 3.76 3.56
CA ILE A 152 -17.26 4.54 4.79
C ILE A 152 -18.51 5.43 4.73
N PRO A 153 -19.45 5.33 5.69
CA PRO A 153 -20.63 6.17 5.72
C PRO A 153 -20.27 7.66 5.82
N GLY A 154 -20.88 8.46 4.95
CA GLY A 154 -20.68 9.91 4.88
C GLY A 154 -19.44 10.35 4.09
N LEU A 155 -18.76 9.43 3.39
CA LEU A 155 -17.64 9.74 2.51
C LEU A 155 -18.05 9.53 1.06
N THR A 156 -17.72 10.48 0.18
CA THR A 156 -17.99 10.37 -1.25
C THR A 156 -17.33 9.13 -1.84
N ARG A 157 -18.04 8.36 -2.67
CA ARG A 157 -17.52 7.13 -3.28
C ARG A 157 -16.29 7.42 -4.15
N CYS A 158 -15.27 6.60 -3.97
CA CYS A 158 -14.11 6.56 -4.84
C CYS A 158 -14.48 5.69 -6.06
N LEU A 159 -14.54 6.28 -7.26
CA LEU A 159 -14.92 5.59 -8.50
C LEU A 159 -13.74 4.79 -9.08
N VAL A 160 -13.01 4.08 -8.22
CA VAL A 160 -11.70 3.56 -8.56
C VAL A 160 -11.66 2.05 -8.45
N ARG A 161 -11.22 1.44 -9.55
CA ARG A 161 -10.78 0.07 -9.59
C ARG A 161 -9.49 -0.03 -10.38
N PRO A 162 -8.36 -0.36 -9.72
CA PRO A 162 -7.14 -0.64 -10.45
C PRO A 162 -7.32 -1.87 -11.35
N GLU A 163 -6.76 -1.85 -12.57
CA GLU A 163 -6.89 -2.96 -13.54
C GLU A 163 -6.38 -4.30 -13.00
N TRP A 164 -5.41 -4.28 -12.08
CA TRP A 164 -4.84 -5.46 -11.46
C TRP A 164 -5.73 -6.08 -10.37
N MET A 165 -6.80 -5.42 -9.96
CA MET A 165 -7.70 -5.92 -8.91
C MET A 165 -8.79 -6.80 -9.53
N PRO A 166 -9.04 -8.03 -9.00
CA PRO A 166 -10.15 -8.86 -9.47
C PRO A 166 -11.46 -8.08 -9.35
N PRO A 167 -12.49 -8.31 -10.17
CA PRO A 167 -13.77 -7.61 -10.08
C PRO A 167 -14.53 -7.89 -8.76
N LEU A 168 -15.34 -6.95 -8.28
CA LEU A 168 -16.21 -7.13 -7.10
C LEU A 168 -17.47 -7.78 -7.63
N GLU A 169 -17.69 -9.02 -7.22
CA GLU A 169 -18.96 -9.67 -7.46
C GLU A 169 -19.97 -9.16 -6.44
N LEU A 170 -21.00 -8.49 -6.95
CA LEU A 170 -22.16 -8.12 -6.18
C LEU A 170 -23.08 -9.33 -6.10
N ALA A 171 -23.19 -9.88 -4.88
CA ALA A 171 -24.21 -10.88 -4.58
C ALA A 171 -25.58 -10.19 -4.52
N SER A 172 -26.58 -10.79 -5.17
CA SER A 172 -27.97 -10.36 -5.05
C SER A 172 -28.42 -10.55 -3.61
N VAL A 173 -28.57 -9.45 -2.88
CA VAL A 173 -29.17 -9.43 -1.54
C VAL A 173 -30.44 -8.59 -1.64
N ASP A 174 -31.59 -9.21 -1.36
CA ASP A 174 -32.88 -8.52 -1.42
C ASP A 174 -32.87 -7.29 -0.52
N GLY A 175 -33.17 -6.12 -1.11
CA GLY A 175 -33.23 -4.85 -0.42
C GLY A 175 -31.89 -4.12 -0.23
N ASP A 176 -30.80 -4.60 -0.84
CA ASP A 176 -29.54 -3.87 -0.84
C ASP A 176 -29.57 -2.71 -1.87
N GLU A 177 -29.75 -1.48 -1.38
CA GLU A 177 -29.75 -0.28 -2.21
C GLU A 177 -28.43 -0.09 -2.98
N LEU A 178 -27.31 -0.57 -2.44
CA LEU A 178 -26.03 -0.53 -3.14
C LEU A 178 -26.06 -1.46 -4.34
N TYR A 179 -26.53 -2.70 -4.15
CA TYR A 179 -26.70 -3.67 -5.22
C TYR A 179 -27.55 -3.12 -6.36
N GLU A 180 -28.75 -2.58 -6.04
CA GLU A 180 -29.65 -2.03 -7.05
C GLU A 180 -29.07 -0.79 -7.74
N SER A 181 -28.37 0.10 -7.00
CA SER A 181 -27.71 1.27 -7.60
C SER A 181 -26.61 0.87 -8.58
N VAL A 182 -25.73 -0.06 -8.17
CA VAL A 182 -24.61 -0.50 -9.01
C VAL A 182 -25.11 -1.34 -10.18
N ARG A 183 -26.15 -2.16 -10.00
CA ARG A 183 -26.80 -2.89 -11.09
C ARG A 183 -27.40 -1.95 -12.12
N ALA A 184 -28.10 -0.89 -11.68
CA ALA A 184 -28.68 0.10 -12.57
C ALA A 184 -27.61 0.89 -13.33
N ASP A 185 -26.52 1.27 -12.65
CA ASP A 185 -25.39 1.97 -13.29
C ASP A 185 -24.62 1.05 -14.25
N LEU A 186 -24.37 -0.22 -13.89
CA LEU A 186 -23.79 -1.23 -14.80
C LEU A 186 -24.62 -1.41 -16.08
N ALA A 187 -25.95 -1.43 -15.96
CA ALA A 187 -26.86 -1.56 -17.09
C ALA A 187 -26.90 -0.31 -17.98
N ARG A 188 -26.67 0.88 -17.40
CA ARG A 188 -26.64 2.16 -18.11
C ARG A 188 -25.31 2.36 -18.83
N ASP A 189 -24.21 2.22 -18.10
CA ASP A 189 -22.85 2.38 -18.57
C ASP A 189 -21.88 1.69 -17.60
N PRO A 190 -21.23 0.58 -18.02
CA PRO A 190 -20.24 -0.12 -17.19
C PRO A 190 -19.08 0.76 -16.70
N GLY A 191 -18.77 1.86 -17.41
CA GLY A 191 -17.76 2.83 -17.03
C GLY A 191 -18.10 3.65 -15.79
N LEU A 192 -19.36 3.68 -15.36
CA LEU A 192 -19.80 4.39 -14.14
C LEU A 192 -19.44 3.66 -12.85
N VAL A 193 -19.22 2.35 -12.94
CA VAL A 193 -18.95 1.46 -11.80
C VAL A 193 -17.82 0.50 -12.15
N PRO A 194 -16.61 1.03 -12.43
CA PRO A 194 -15.50 0.24 -12.93
C PRO A 194 -15.18 -0.92 -11.98
N GLY A 195 -15.07 -2.11 -12.57
CA GLY A 195 -14.72 -3.36 -11.89
C GLY A 195 -15.79 -3.98 -10.99
N TYR A 196 -17.01 -3.46 -10.96
CA TYR A 196 -18.14 -4.23 -10.42
C TYR A 196 -18.65 -5.24 -11.45
N ARG A 197 -19.09 -6.41 -10.98
CA ARG A 197 -19.81 -7.42 -11.77
C ARG A 197 -21.01 -7.90 -10.96
N VAL A 198 -22.14 -8.11 -11.64
CA VAL A 198 -23.30 -8.79 -11.02
C VAL A 198 -23.05 -10.28 -11.12
N ALA A 199 -23.21 -11.01 -10.01
CA ALA A 199 -23.19 -12.47 -10.04
C ALA A 199 -24.32 -12.98 -10.95
N ALA A 200 -24.00 -13.90 -11.86
CA ALA A 200 -24.96 -14.48 -12.81
C ALA A 200 -25.95 -15.44 -12.14
#